data_AF-A0A5D0V4F5-F1
#
_entry.id   AF-A0A5D0V4F5-F1
#
_cell.length_a   1.000
_cell.length_b   1.000
_cell.length_c   1.000
_cell.angle_alpha   90.00
_cell.angle_beta   90.00
_cell.angle_gamma   90.00
#
_symmetry.space_group_name_H-M   'P 1'
#
loop_
_entity.id
_entity.type
_entity.pdbx_description
1 polymer ?
#
loop_
_entity_poly.entity_id
_entity_poly.type
_entity_poly.pdbx_seq_one_letter_code
_entity_poly.pdbx_strand_id
1 'polypeptide(L)'
;MTHTPPDPDVARLIAEEVLRRRGEFRANTGHLFGLFRRHIPDSPAAESPAAAATYVRWALANLGALGIAVCRYKPTPDLRRREWVFRLVAIPGETRPETARMPRP
;
A
#
# COMPACT_ATOMS: atom_id res chain seq x y z
N MET A 1 8.21 20.40 -14.76
CA MET A 1 7.87 19.03 -14.34
C MET A 1 7.26 19.14 -12.94
N THR A 2 5.94 19.24 -12.84
CA THR A 2 5.24 19.33 -11.55
C THR A 2 5.22 17.95 -10.92
N HIS A 3 6.15 17.71 -9.99
CA HIS A 3 6.17 16.54 -9.13
C HIS A 3 5.03 16.74 -8.12
N THR A 4 3.82 16.27 -8.43
CA THR A 4 2.73 16.28 -7.44
C THR A 4 3.17 15.35 -6.30
N PRO A 5 3.31 15.85 -5.06
CA PRO A 5 3.81 15.03 -3.95
C PRO A 5 2.86 13.85 -3.69
N PRO A 6 3.36 12.75 -3.10
CA PRO A 6 2.50 11.66 -2.67
C PRO A 6 1.47 12.21 -1.70
N ASP A 7 0.19 12.02 -2.04
CA ASP A 7 -0.91 12.40 -1.16
C ASP A 7 -0.88 11.48 0.08
N PRO A 8 -0.54 11.99 1.27
CA PRO A 8 -0.42 11.17 2.48
C PRO A 8 -1.77 10.55 2.86
N ASP A 9 -2.89 11.16 2.45
CA ASP A 9 -4.23 10.69 2.79
C ASP A 9 -4.55 9.38 2.05
N VAL A 10 -3.99 9.16 0.86
CA VAL A 10 -4.12 7.88 0.12
C VAL A 10 -3.47 6.74 0.90
N ALA A 11 -2.24 6.92 1.36
CA ALA A 11 -1.52 5.89 2.13
C ALA A 11 -2.21 5.61 3.47
N ARG A 12 -2.62 6.66 4.17
CA ARG A 12 -3.34 6.57 5.45
C ARG A 12 -4.67 5.83 5.30
N LEU A 13 -5.48 6.19 4.31
CA LEU A 13 -6.78 5.58 4.08
C LEU A 13 -6.67 4.07 3.75
N ILE A 14 -5.68 3.70 2.94
CA ILE A 14 -5.39 2.28 2.66
C ILE A 14 -4.97 1.56 3.96
N ALA A 15 -4.13 2.19 4.78
CA ALA A 15 -3.71 1.61 6.06
C ALA A 15 -4.90 1.40 7.02
N GLU A 16 -5.81 2.37 7.10
CA GLU A 16 -7.04 2.23 7.87
C GLU A 16 -7.90 1.05 7.38
N GLU A 17 -8.04 0.85 6.07
CA GLU A 17 -8.76 -0.29 5.51
C GLU A 17 -8.08 -1.63 5.82
N VAL A 18 -6.74 -1.67 5.78
CA VAL A 18 -5.97 -2.86 6.18
C VAL A 18 -6.24 -3.21 7.64
N LEU A 19 -6.20 -2.22 8.54
CA LEU A 19 -6.46 -2.43 9.97
C LEU A 19 -7.90 -2.87 10.23
N ARG A 20 -8.89 -2.26 9.55
CA ARG A 20 -10.31 -2.65 9.65
C ARG A 20 -10.56 -4.09 9.22
N ARG A 21 -9.74 -4.63 8.30
CA ARG A 21 -9.90 -5.99 7.73
C ARG A 21 -8.93 -7.02 8.30
N ARG A 22 -8.52 -6.84 9.56
CA ARG A 22 -7.63 -7.77 10.28
C ARG A 22 -6.25 -7.94 9.63
N GLY A 23 -5.72 -6.86 9.04
CA GLY A 23 -4.35 -6.83 8.51
C GLY A 23 -4.24 -7.19 7.03
N GLU A 24 -5.33 -7.37 6.29
CA GLU A 24 -5.29 -7.55 4.84
C GLU A 24 -6.45 -6.86 4.13
N PHE A 25 -6.13 -6.05 3.12
CA PHE A 25 -7.10 -5.40 2.25
C PHE A 25 -6.82 -5.79 0.79
N ARG A 26 -7.83 -6.34 0.12
CA ARG A 26 -7.78 -6.68 -1.31
C ARG A 26 -8.73 -5.80 -2.09
N ALA A 27 -8.24 -5.21 -3.17
CA ALA A 27 -9.02 -4.30 -3.98
C ALA A 27 -8.57 -4.31 -5.45
N ASN A 28 -9.53 -4.28 -6.36
CA ASN A 28 -9.23 -3.91 -7.74
C ASN A 28 -9.19 -2.37 -7.88
N THR A 29 -8.71 -1.88 -9.01
CA THR A 29 -8.61 -0.44 -9.27
C THR A 29 -9.95 0.31 -9.14
N GLY A 30 -11.06 -0.30 -9.57
CA GLY A 30 -12.38 0.31 -9.44
C GLY A 30 -12.83 0.43 -7.98
N HIS A 31 -12.49 -0.56 -7.15
CA HIS A 31 -12.78 -0.53 -5.72
C HIS A 31 -11.96 0.55 -4.99
N LEU A 32 -10.67 0.69 -5.35
CA LEU A 32 -9.81 1.78 -4.84
C LEU A 32 -10.36 3.16 -5.23
N PHE A 33 -10.77 3.32 -6.48
CA PHE A 33 -11.40 4.56 -6.94
C PHE A 33 -12.69 4.89 -6.17
N GLY A 34 -13.58 3.90 -5.96
CA GLY A 34 -14.79 4.10 -5.17
C GLY A 34 -14.48 4.46 -3.71
N LEU A 35 -13.45 3.86 -3.13
CA LEU A 35 -12.98 4.19 -1.78
C LEU A 35 -12.49 5.65 -1.70
N PHE A 36 -11.64 6.07 -2.63
CA PHE A 36 -11.10 7.44 -2.67
C PHE A 36 -12.21 8.46 -2.91
N ARG A 37 -13.11 8.21 -3.86
CA ARG A 37 -14.27 9.09 -4.10
C ARG A 37 -15.17 9.24 -2.89
N ARG A 38 -15.27 8.23 -2.03
CA ARG A 38 -16.14 8.28 -0.85
C ARG A 38 -15.50 9.02 0.33
N HIS A 39 -14.20 8.86 0.53
CA HIS A 39 -13.52 9.31 1.75
C HIS A 39 -12.64 10.54 1.55
N ILE A 40 -12.09 10.73 0.35
CA ILE A 40 -11.21 11.84 -0.03
C ILE A 40 -11.60 12.37 -1.43
N PRO A 41 -12.84 12.85 -1.62
CA PRO A 41 -13.35 13.25 -2.94
C PRO A 41 -12.55 14.38 -3.59
N ASP A 42 -11.91 15.24 -2.78
CA ASP A 42 -11.11 16.38 -3.26
C ASP A 42 -9.67 15.99 -3.64
N SER A 43 -9.25 14.75 -3.37
CA SER A 43 -7.94 14.25 -3.76
C SER A 43 -7.90 13.96 -5.26
N PRO A 44 -6.80 14.26 -5.97
CA PRO A 44 -6.65 13.85 -7.37
C PRO A 44 -6.72 12.32 -7.57
N ALA A 45 -6.54 11.53 -6.51
CA ALA A 45 -6.74 10.07 -6.54
C ALA A 45 -8.21 9.68 -6.81
N ALA A 46 -9.16 10.57 -6.54
CA ALA A 46 -10.59 10.39 -6.71
C ALA A 46 -11.11 10.83 -8.10
N GLU A 47 -10.26 11.37 -8.99
CA GLU A 47 -10.67 11.86 -10.31
C GLU A 47 -11.03 10.73 -11.29
N SER A 48 -10.23 9.66 -11.30
CA SER A 48 -10.45 8.53 -12.20
C SER A 48 -9.85 7.23 -11.67
N PRO A 49 -10.28 6.05 -12.17
CA PRO A 49 -9.64 4.79 -11.84
C PRO A 49 -8.14 4.75 -12.20
N ALA A 50 -7.75 5.43 -13.28
CA ALA A 50 -6.35 5.53 -13.67
C ALA A 50 -5.54 6.36 -12.67
N ALA A 51 -6.08 7.51 -12.23
CA ALA A 51 -5.48 8.35 -11.21
C ALA A 51 -5.33 7.60 -9.88
N ALA A 52 -6.39 6.92 -9.42
CA ALA A 52 -6.35 6.07 -8.23
C ALA A 52 -5.16 5.08 -8.25
N ALA A 53 -4.97 4.36 -9.37
CA ALA A 53 -3.86 3.43 -9.51
C ALA A 53 -2.49 4.11 -9.53
N THR A 54 -2.38 5.32 -10.07
CA THR A 54 -1.15 6.12 -10.08
C THR A 54 -0.79 6.61 -8.68
N TYR A 55 -1.75 7.17 -7.95
CA TYR A 55 -1.53 7.65 -6.59
C TYR A 55 -1.22 6.52 -5.61
N VAL A 56 -1.82 5.34 -5.79
CA VAL A 56 -1.42 4.14 -5.03
C VAL A 56 0.04 3.78 -5.29
N ARG A 57 0.55 3.92 -6.53
CA ARG A 57 1.97 3.68 -6.85
C ARG A 57 2.89 4.70 -6.20
N TRP A 58 2.48 5.97 -6.15
CA TRP A 58 3.24 7.01 -5.46
C TRP A 58 3.23 6.83 -3.93
N ALA A 59 2.13 6.30 -3.39
CA ALA A 59 1.98 6.01 -1.97
C ALA A 59 2.74 4.75 -1.50
N LEU A 60 3.39 3.97 -2.37
CA LEU A 60 4.04 2.71 -1.99
C LEU A 60 5.11 2.89 -0.91
N ALA A 61 5.92 3.95 -0.99
CA ALA A 61 6.93 4.23 0.01
C ALA A 61 6.31 4.54 1.39
N ASN A 62 5.25 5.34 1.40
CA ASN A 62 4.51 5.68 2.63
C ASN A 62 3.81 4.46 3.23
N LEU A 63 3.23 3.59 2.39
CA LEU A 63 2.66 2.31 2.82
C LEU A 63 3.72 1.40 3.45
N GLY A 64 4.92 1.33 2.86
CA GLY A 64 6.06 0.61 3.43
C GLY A 64 6.46 1.14 4.80
N ALA A 65 6.51 2.47 4.98
CA ALA A 65 6.80 3.11 6.26
C ALA A 65 5.74 2.82 7.34
N LEU A 66 4.50 2.55 6.93
CA LEU A 66 3.40 2.13 7.81
C LEU A 66 3.36 0.61 8.06
N GLY A 67 4.37 -0.14 7.60
CA GLY A 67 4.41 -1.60 7.75
C GLY A 67 3.44 -2.33 6.83
N ILE A 68 3.10 -1.77 5.67
CA ILE A 68 2.18 -2.39 4.70
C ILE A 68 2.93 -2.82 3.46
N ALA A 69 2.94 -4.12 3.19
CA ALA A 69 3.41 -4.68 1.94
C ALA A 69 2.31 -4.61 0.87
N VAL A 70 2.70 -4.25 -0.35
CA VAL A 70 1.78 -4.14 -1.48
C VAL A 70 2.18 -5.15 -2.55
N CYS A 71 1.33 -6.15 -2.76
CA CYS A 71 1.49 -7.15 -3.81
C CYS A 71 0.48 -6.87 -4.93
N ARG A 72 0.98 -6.80 -6.17
CA ARG A 72 0.12 -6.73 -7.36
C ARG A 72 0.11 -8.08 -8.03
N TYR A 73 -1.01 -8.80 -7.96
CA TYR A 73 -1.13 -10.07 -8.67
C TYR A 73 -1.31 -9.79 -10.17
N LYS A 74 -0.49 -10.46 -10.98
CA LYS A 74 -0.76 -10.58 -12.43
C LYS A 74 -2.05 -11.39 -12.59
N PRO A 75 -2.91 -11.04 -13.57
CA PRO A 75 -4.11 -11.82 -13.83
C PRO A 75 -3.69 -13.25 -14.18
N THR A 76 -3.95 -14.20 -13.28
CA THR A 76 -3.88 -15.63 -13.60
C THR A 76 -5.19 -16.03 -14.29
N PRO A 77 -5.22 -17.13 -15.06
CA PRO A 77 -6.45 -17.63 -15.68
C PRO A 77 -7.63 -17.76 -14.69
N ASP A 78 -7.35 -18.05 -13.41
CA ASP A 78 -8.32 -18.07 -12.31
C ASP A 78 -8.75 -16.69 -11.79
N LEU A 79 -7.88 -15.68 -11.86
CA LEU A 79 -8.16 -14.30 -11.43
C LEU A 79 -8.27 -13.40 -12.65
N ARG A 80 -9.48 -13.35 -13.24
CA ARG A 80 -9.82 -12.48 -14.39
C ARG A 80 -9.62 -10.97 -14.15
N ARG A 81 -9.17 -10.52 -12.97
CA ARG A 81 -8.99 -9.11 -12.62
C ARG A 81 -7.64 -8.86 -11.93
N ARG A 82 -6.99 -7.76 -12.33
CA ARG A 82 -5.79 -7.23 -11.64
C ARG A 82 -6.21 -6.74 -10.26
N GLU A 83 -5.70 -7.41 -9.23
CA GLU A 83 -5.99 -7.09 -7.83
C GLU A 83 -4.75 -6.55 -7.13
N TRP A 84 -4.98 -5.56 -6.28
CA TRP A 84 -4.02 -5.06 -5.30
C TRP A 84 -4.29 -5.75 -3.98
N VAL A 85 -3.22 -6.25 -3.37
CA VAL A 85 -3.26 -6.83 -2.03
C VAL A 85 -2.34 -6.01 -1.14
N PHE A 86 -2.94 -5.40 -0.14
CA PHE A 86 -2.28 -4.63 0.90
C PHE A 86 -2.30 -5.48 2.16
N ARG A 87 -1.14 -5.81 2.71
CA ARG A 87 -1.03 -6.66 3.88
C ARG A 87 -0.16 -5.99 4.93
N LEU A 88 -0.65 -5.95 6.16
CA LEU A 88 0.14 -5.58 7.32
C LEU A 88 1.25 -6.63 7.48
N VAL A 89 2.48 -6.19 7.35
CA VAL A 89 3.66 -6.98 7.65
C VAL A 89 4.24 -6.45 8.94
N ALA A 90 4.55 -7.34 9.89
CA ALA A 90 5.38 -6.94 11.02
C ALA A 90 6.66 -6.34 10.44
N ILE A 91 6.96 -5.09 10.78
CA ILE A 91 8.16 -4.40 10.32
C ILE A 91 9.35 -5.31 10.67
N PRO A 92 10.15 -5.81 9.70
CA PRO A 92 11.41 -6.45 10.03
C PRO A 92 12.36 -5.33 10.47
N GLY A 93 12.27 -4.98 11.75
CA GLY A 93 12.93 -3.83 12.35
C GLY A 93 13.29 -4.02 13.82
N GLU A 94 13.28 -5.25 14.33
CA GLU A 94 14.19 -5.61 15.42
C GLU A 94 15.40 -6.30 14.78
N THR A 95 16.27 -5.49 14.19
CA THR A 95 17.66 -5.88 13.96
C THR A 95 18.26 -6.09 15.35
N ARG A 96 18.08 -7.28 15.91
CA ARG A 96 18.97 -7.74 16.97
C ARG A 96 20.38 -7.65 16.38
N PRO A 97 21.33 -6.91 16.96
CA PRO A 97 22.68 -6.86 16.42
C PRO A 97 23.23 -8.28 16.35
N GLU A 98 23.33 -8.80 15.14
CA GLU A 98 24.09 -10.00 14.82
C GLU A 98 25.57 -9.65 15.04
N THR A 99 26.16 -10.15 16.13
CA THR A 99 27.48 -10.79 16.21
C THR A 99 28.08 -10.65 17.61
N ALA A 100 27.78 -11.60 18.49
CA ALA A 100 28.78 -12.08 19.42
C ALA A 100 29.84 -12.87 18.63
N ARG A 101 30.69 -12.17 17.87
CA ARG A 101 31.96 -12.71 17.37
C ARG A 101 33.07 -12.16 18.26
N MET A 102 33.35 -12.87 19.35
CA MET A 102 34.72 -12.91 19.88
C MET A 102 35.33 -14.25 19.45
N PRO A 103 36.25 -14.29 18.47
CA PRO A 103 37.30 -15.28 18.50
C PRO A 103 38.32 -14.88 19.58
N ARG A 104 38.79 -15.91 20.30
CA ARG A 104 39.72 -15.87 21.42
C ARG A 104 41.08 -15.25 21.05
N PRO A 105 41.88 -14.91 22.07
CA PRO A 105 42.98 -15.79 22.48
C PRO A 105 42.76 -16.43 23.86
#